data_AF-A0A9P3BIM1-F1
#
_entry.id   AF-A0A9P3BIM1-F1
#
_cell.length_a   1.000
_cell.length_b   1.000
_cell.length_c   1.000
_cell.angle_alpha   90.00
_cell.angle_beta   90.00
_cell.angle_gamma   90.00
#
_symmetry.space_group_name_H-M   'P 1'
#
loop_
_entity.id
_entity.type
_entity.pdbx_description
1 polymer ?
#
loop_
_entity_poly.entity_id
_entity_poly.type
_entity_poly.pdbx_seq_one_letter_code
_entity_poly.pdbx_strand_id
1 'polypeptide(L)'
;MLGGRPEADSLRSGVGWDGNPFEYSFELKSSSNTQTVRFVVDVSPLRPADDANPLGIKNFETVRDALAKSTPGFDDTWYRSLRQWFVHTHRSTAEQKRLVAQVGYQMPMILAFDIRRRLPAPDAIPVMAKMYFPPCFTAAAEGITRWEAVRRGVLQLPNIESQPNILRSLDLIQEYLDTKPKEYENGPRYLATDFVTTEKARLKIYMRPARKILAMQRDAMTPGYSTLLIHDHIAPRALAHPHTTAYELTMMVMVAGTERTEAHWEELLQSEGYKVVKIWRSPLAVQGIIEAELA
;
A
#
# COMPACT_ATOMS: atom_id res chain seq x y z
N MET A 1 -9.90 19.31 2.71
CA MET A 1 -10.16 17.85 2.77
C MET A 1 -9.19 17.12 3.70
N LEU A 2 -7.91 17.51 3.79
CA LEU A 2 -6.91 16.83 4.65
C LEU A 2 -6.97 17.20 6.14
N GLY A 3 -7.81 18.17 6.52
CA GLY A 3 -7.96 18.60 7.91
C GLY A 3 -6.82 19.50 8.40
N GLY A 4 -6.68 19.57 9.73
CA GLY A 4 -5.62 20.31 10.41
C GLY A 4 -4.24 19.64 10.36
N ARG A 5 -3.25 20.29 10.96
CA ARG A 5 -1.93 19.68 11.18
C ARG A 5 -2.06 18.40 12.03
N PRO A 6 -1.20 17.39 11.84
CA PRO A 6 -1.18 16.24 12.74
C PRO A 6 -0.89 16.70 14.17
N GLU A 7 -1.78 16.34 15.08
CA GLU A 7 -1.59 16.43 16.53
C GLU A 7 -1.38 15.03 17.11
N ALA A 8 -0.97 14.93 18.38
CA ALA A 8 -0.63 13.65 19.01
C ALA A 8 -1.78 12.64 19.05
N ASP A 9 -3.03 13.12 19.07
CA ASP A 9 -4.27 12.34 19.10
C ASP A 9 -4.91 12.13 17.72
N SER A 10 -4.30 12.67 16.66
CA SER A 10 -4.81 12.52 15.30
C SER A 10 -4.77 11.06 14.85
N LEU A 11 -5.83 10.62 14.16
CA LEU A 11 -5.80 9.34 13.46
C LEU A 11 -4.67 9.32 12.43
N ARG A 12 -3.97 8.19 12.37
CA ARG A 12 -2.85 7.97 11.44
C ARG A 12 -3.37 7.41 10.14
N SER A 13 -2.98 8.03 9.03
CA SER A 13 -3.23 7.46 7.71
C SER A 13 -2.35 6.24 7.47
N GLY A 14 -2.82 5.29 6.66
CA GLY A 14 -2.05 4.14 6.20
C GLY A 14 -1.13 4.42 5.00
N VAL A 15 -1.06 5.69 4.54
CA VAL A 15 -0.21 6.17 3.44
C VAL A 15 1.23 6.38 3.92
N GLY A 16 1.47 7.41 4.74
CA GLY A 16 2.79 7.71 5.30
C GLY A 16 3.12 6.86 6.53
N TRP A 17 4.39 6.48 6.70
CA TRP A 17 4.86 5.73 7.89
C TRP A 17 4.73 6.53 9.20
N ASP A 18 4.79 7.86 9.10
CA ASP A 18 4.58 8.81 10.19
C ASP A 18 3.08 9.09 10.45
N GLY A 19 2.18 8.42 9.73
CA GLY A 19 0.74 8.64 9.79
C GLY A 19 0.26 9.85 9.01
N ASN A 20 1.11 10.48 8.18
CA ASN A 20 0.68 11.55 7.29
C ASN A 20 -0.22 11.04 6.16
N PRO A 21 -1.27 11.80 5.80
CA PRO A 21 -2.24 11.42 4.78
C PRO A 21 -1.73 11.62 3.35
N PHE A 22 -0.43 11.90 3.15
CA PHE A 22 0.10 12.24 1.85
C PHE A 22 1.55 11.76 1.70
N GLU A 23 1.86 11.32 0.50
CA GLU A 23 3.21 10.94 0.06
C GLU A 23 3.41 11.40 -1.40
N TYR A 24 4.65 11.66 -1.79
CA TYR A 24 5.01 11.95 -3.18
C TYR A 24 6.25 11.17 -3.60
N SER A 25 6.33 10.82 -4.88
CA SER A 25 7.49 10.14 -5.49
C SER A 25 7.70 10.62 -6.91
N PHE A 26 8.83 10.26 -7.51
CA PHE A 26 9.24 10.73 -8.83
C PHE A 26 9.51 9.54 -9.75
N GLU A 27 8.73 9.39 -10.80
CA GLU A 27 9.05 8.40 -11.82
C GLU A 27 10.14 8.95 -12.75
N LEU A 28 11.35 8.42 -12.61
CA LEU A 28 12.49 8.71 -13.49
C LEU A 28 12.74 7.53 -14.43
N LYS A 29 12.81 7.79 -15.74
CA LYS A 29 13.09 6.78 -16.77
C LYS A 29 14.30 7.18 -17.57
N SER A 30 15.27 6.29 -17.73
CA SER A 30 16.41 6.52 -18.64
C SER A 30 15.96 6.62 -20.10
N SER A 31 14.85 5.96 -20.44
CA SER A 31 14.28 5.94 -21.79
C SER A 31 13.45 7.17 -22.15
N SER A 32 13.29 8.13 -21.24
CA SER A 32 12.47 9.32 -21.50
C SER A 32 12.93 10.53 -20.70
N ASN A 33 13.02 11.67 -21.37
CA ASN A 33 13.23 12.97 -20.71
C ASN A 33 11.95 13.50 -20.03
N THR A 34 10.86 12.72 -20.01
CA THR A 34 9.62 13.10 -19.31
C THR A 34 9.66 12.60 -17.87
N GLN A 35 9.55 13.54 -16.93
CA GLN A 35 9.41 13.27 -15.52
C GLN A 35 7.92 13.26 -15.15
N THR A 36 7.51 12.27 -14.37
CA THR A 36 6.17 12.22 -13.77
C THR A 36 6.35 12.31 -12.26
N VAL A 37 5.63 13.22 -11.61
CA VAL A 37 5.55 13.24 -10.15
C VAL A 37 4.31 12.45 -9.75
N ARG A 38 4.46 11.48 -8.87
CA ARG A 38 3.32 10.74 -8.31
C ARG A 38 2.99 11.30 -6.95
N PHE A 39 1.71 11.56 -6.71
CA PHE A 39 1.19 11.93 -5.40
C PHE A 39 0.22 10.86 -4.94
N VAL A 40 0.33 10.45 -3.68
CA VAL A 40 -0.60 9.53 -3.02
C VAL A 40 -1.22 10.28 -1.86
N VAL A 41 -2.52 10.17 -1.69
CA VAL A 41 -3.26 10.91 -0.67
C VAL A 41 -4.43 10.11 -0.12
N ASP A 42 -4.54 10.12 1.19
CA ASP A 42 -5.70 9.66 1.95
C ASP A 42 -6.53 10.88 2.33
N VAL A 43 -7.70 11.03 1.70
CA VAL A 43 -8.61 12.14 1.96
C VAL A 43 -9.68 11.79 2.98
N SER A 44 -9.52 10.70 3.74
CA SER A 44 -10.41 10.36 4.84
C SER A 44 -10.44 11.51 5.87
N PRO A 45 -11.60 11.77 6.50
CA PRO A 45 -11.69 12.75 7.58
C PRO A 45 -10.98 12.19 8.81
N LEU A 46 -9.65 12.38 8.89
CA LEU A 46 -8.82 11.92 10.01
C LEU A 46 -8.62 13.02 11.06
N ARG A 47 -8.85 14.29 10.69
CA ARG A 47 -8.49 15.48 11.48
C ARG A 47 -9.54 16.60 11.31
N PRO A 48 -10.66 16.56 12.04
CA PRO A 48 -11.03 15.55 13.03
C PRO A 48 -11.52 14.24 12.38
N ALA A 49 -11.49 13.16 13.16
CA ALA A 49 -12.10 11.89 12.79
C ALA A 49 -13.62 12.04 12.61
N ASP A 50 -14.19 11.44 11.56
CA ASP A 50 -15.65 11.29 11.45
C ASP A 50 -16.12 10.05 12.23
N ASP A 51 -16.44 10.25 13.51
CA ASP A 51 -16.92 9.17 14.39
C ASP A 51 -18.30 8.64 14.02
N ALA A 52 -19.08 9.40 13.24
CA ALA A 52 -20.40 8.98 12.76
C ALA A 52 -20.27 8.07 11.54
N ASN A 53 -19.28 8.33 10.67
CA ASN A 53 -19.00 7.54 9.48
C ASN A 53 -17.50 7.26 9.33
N PRO A 54 -16.91 6.35 10.14
CA PRO A 54 -15.47 6.09 10.13
C PRO A 54 -14.92 5.66 8.76
N LEU A 55 -15.73 4.95 7.95
CA LEU A 55 -15.38 4.52 6.60
C LEU A 55 -16.05 5.37 5.52
N GLY A 56 -16.46 6.59 5.87
CA GLY A 56 -17.11 7.53 4.97
C GLY A 56 -16.19 8.00 3.84
N ILE A 57 -16.75 8.14 2.64
CA ILE A 57 -15.98 8.42 1.41
C ILE A 57 -16.31 9.76 0.73
N LYS A 58 -17.00 10.67 1.44
CA LYS A 58 -17.47 11.94 0.86
C LYS A 58 -16.36 12.76 0.17
N ASN A 59 -15.18 12.83 0.78
CA ASN A 59 -14.04 13.54 0.21
C ASN A 59 -13.52 12.85 -1.06
N PHE A 60 -13.47 11.52 -1.09
CA PHE A 60 -13.07 10.76 -2.28
C PHE A 60 -14.03 11.00 -3.44
N GLU A 61 -15.35 11.00 -3.18
CA GLU A 61 -16.35 11.29 -4.21
C GLU A 61 -16.24 12.73 -4.73
N THR A 62 -15.94 13.70 -3.87
CA THR A 62 -15.72 15.10 -4.29
C THR A 62 -14.51 15.22 -5.21
N VAL A 63 -13.42 14.51 -4.91
CA VAL A 63 -12.22 14.50 -5.78
C VAL A 63 -12.51 13.78 -7.09
N ARG A 64 -13.22 12.65 -7.05
CA ARG A 64 -13.67 11.93 -8.25
C ARG A 64 -14.54 12.82 -9.15
N ASP A 65 -15.48 13.57 -8.59
CA ASP A 65 -16.33 14.51 -9.34
C ASP A 65 -15.54 15.59 -10.06
N ALA A 66 -14.49 16.10 -9.43
CA ALA A 66 -13.59 17.05 -10.07
C ALA A 66 -12.80 16.39 -11.23
N LEU A 67 -12.29 15.19 -11.03
CA LEU A 67 -11.57 14.43 -12.07
C LEU A 67 -12.47 14.12 -13.27
N ALA A 68 -13.72 13.70 -13.03
CA ALA A 68 -14.67 13.38 -14.08
C ALA A 68 -14.96 14.57 -15.01
N LYS A 69 -14.93 15.80 -14.49
CA LYS A 69 -15.17 17.02 -15.26
C LYS A 69 -13.94 17.51 -16.03
N SER A 70 -12.73 17.22 -15.53
CA SER A 70 -11.50 17.88 -15.98
C SER A 70 -10.46 16.94 -16.60
N THR A 71 -10.71 15.63 -16.61
CA THR A 71 -9.78 14.62 -17.15
C THR A 71 -10.33 14.00 -18.44
N PRO A 72 -9.71 14.27 -19.61
CA PRO A 72 -10.10 13.63 -20.86
C PRO A 72 -9.97 12.11 -20.78
N GLY A 73 -10.99 11.39 -21.26
CA GLY A 73 -11.02 9.93 -21.23
C GLY A 73 -11.16 9.34 -19.82
N PHE A 74 -11.63 10.14 -18.85
CA PHE A 74 -12.00 9.66 -17.53
C PHE A 74 -13.08 8.59 -17.64
N ASP A 75 -12.82 7.46 -16.99
CA ASP A 75 -13.76 6.35 -16.85
C ASP A 75 -13.59 5.77 -15.46
N ASP A 76 -14.68 5.66 -14.72
CA ASP A 76 -14.71 5.13 -13.36
C ASP A 76 -15.53 3.83 -13.25
N THR A 77 -15.77 3.14 -14.36
CA THR A 77 -16.57 1.92 -14.42
C THR A 77 -16.05 0.85 -13.45
N TRP A 78 -14.75 0.53 -13.51
CA TRP A 78 -14.14 -0.41 -12.57
C TRP A 78 -14.06 0.15 -11.15
N TYR A 79 -13.83 1.46 -10.97
CA TYR A 79 -13.89 2.08 -9.65
C TYR A 79 -15.25 1.85 -8.98
N ARG A 80 -16.36 2.09 -9.68
CA ARG A 80 -17.72 1.95 -9.12
C ARG A 80 -17.99 0.52 -8.66
N SER A 81 -17.62 -0.48 -9.46
CA SER A 81 -17.77 -1.90 -9.11
C SER A 81 -16.89 -2.28 -7.91
N LEU A 82 -15.60 -1.96 -7.94
CA LEU A 82 -14.68 -2.27 -6.83
C LEU A 82 -15.08 -1.54 -5.54
N ARG A 83 -15.57 -0.29 -5.64
CA ARG A 83 -16.06 0.49 -4.50
C ARG A 83 -17.24 -0.20 -3.80
N GLN A 84 -18.19 -0.75 -4.57
CA GLN A 84 -19.32 -1.49 -3.99
C GLN A 84 -18.87 -2.70 -3.18
N TRP A 85 -17.79 -3.36 -3.60
CA TRP A 85 -17.26 -4.56 -2.95
C TRP A 85 -16.31 -4.27 -1.77
N PHE A 86 -15.43 -3.27 -1.91
CA PHE A 86 -14.37 -3.00 -0.94
C PHE A 86 -14.70 -1.95 0.11
N VAL A 87 -15.70 -1.08 -0.14
CA VAL A 87 -15.99 0.05 0.74
C VAL A 87 -17.29 -0.19 1.53
N HIS A 88 -17.15 -0.26 2.85
CA HIS A 88 -18.23 -0.60 3.78
C HIS A 88 -18.96 0.62 4.37
N THR A 89 -19.03 1.72 3.64
CA THR A 89 -19.69 2.97 4.10
C THR A 89 -21.21 2.84 4.30
N HIS A 90 -21.82 1.79 3.73
CA HIS A 90 -23.26 1.51 3.83
C HIS A 90 -23.65 0.79 5.13
N ARG A 91 -22.67 0.23 5.86
CA ARG A 91 -22.90 -0.45 7.13
C ARG A 91 -23.19 0.55 8.24
N SER A 92 -23.82 0.10 9.33
CA SER A 92 -24.07 0.97 10.48
C SER A 92 -22.74 1.50 11.07
N THR A 93 -22.80 2.63 11.77
CA THR A 93 -21.64 3.20 12.47
C THR A 93 -20.98 2.17 13.41
N ALA A 94 -21.77 1.35 14.12
CA ALA A 94 -21.24 0.34 15.02
C ALA A 94 -20.44 -0.73 14.28
N GLU A 95 -20.93 -1.18 13.12
CA GLU A 95 -20.22 -2.16 12.28
C GLU A 95 -18.97 -1.56 11.63
N GLN A 96 -19.02 -0.30 11.19
CA GLN A 96 -17.83 0.39 10.68
C GLN A 96 -16.75 0.48 11.76
N LYS A 97 -17.11 0.87 13.00
CA LYS A 97 -16.17 0.93 14.14
C LYS A 97 -15.59 -0.45 14.47
N ARG A 98 -16.41 -1.51 14.45
CA ARG A 98 -15.95 -2.89 14.65
C ARG A 98 -14.93 -3.30 13.58
N LEU A 99 -15.20 -3.01 12.31
CA LEU A 99 -14.28 -3.32 11.22
C LEU A 99 -12.97 -2.53 11.34
N VAL A 100 -13.03 -1.23 11.67
CA VAL A 100 -11.84 -0.40 11.91
C VAL A 100 -11.00 -0.96 13.06
N ALA A 101 -11.63 -1.34 14.18
CA ALA A 101 -10.92 -1.94 15.30
C ALA A 101 -10.25 -3.27 14.94
N GLN A 102 -10.92 -4.12 14.15
CA GLN A 102 -10.39 -5.41 13.71
C GLN A 102 -9.24 -5.26 12.69
N VAL A 103 -9.34 -4.28 11.77
CA VAL A 103 -8.33 -4.02 10.74
C VAL A 103 -7.14 -3.23 11.28
N GLY A 104 -7.37 -2.36 12.27
CA GLY A 104 -6.35 -1.56 12.95
C GLY A 104 -6.08 -0.19 12.34
N TYR A 105 -6.87 0.28 11.37
CA TYR A 105 -6.77 1.63 10.80
C TYR A 105 -8.07 2.08 10.15
N GLN A 106 -8.23 3.39 9.94
CA GLN A 106 -9.43 4.03 9.40
C GLN A 106 -9.15 4.65 8.03
N MET A 107 -8.95 3.82 7.02
CA MET A 107 -8.62 4.25 5.65
C MET A 107 -9.34 3.34 4.64
N PRO A 108 -10.56 3.71 4.20
CA PRO A 108 -11.34 2.87 3.29
C PRO A 108 -10.74 2.79 1.88
N MET A 109 -10.02 3.83 1.44
CA MET A 109 -9.40 3.91 0.11
C MET A 109 -8.18 4.85 0.14
N ILE A 110 -7.35 4.81 -0.91
CA ILE A 110 -6.28 5.79 -1.16
C ILE A 110 -6.37 6.28 -2.61
N LEU A 111 -6.22 7.58 -2.82
CA LEU A 111 -6.08 8.20 -4.14
C LEU A 111 -4.61 8.33 -4.51
N ALA A 112 -4.27 8.08 -5.77
CA ALA A 112 -2.98 8.47 -6.32
C ALA A 112 -3.13 9.22 -7.64
N PHE A 113 -2.15 10.05 -7.95
CA PHE A 113 -2.12 10.92 -9.11
C PHE A 113 -0.75 10.85 -9.76
N ASP A 114 -0.70 10.44 -11.03
CA ASP A 114 0.47 10.65 -11.87
C ASP A 114 0.32 12.03 -12.53
N ILE A 115 1.11 13.00 -12.09
CA ILE A 115 1.10 14.38 -12.60
C ILE A 115 2.21 14.55 -13.63
N ARG A 116 1.82 14.99 -14.83
CA ARG A 116 2.72 15.24 -15.95
C ARG A 116 2.91 16.74 -16.16
N ARG A 117 4.01 17.12 -16.80
CA ARG A 117 4.35 18.54 -17.04
C ARG A 117 3.47 19.22 -18.09
N ARG A 118 2.92 18.48 -19.05
CA ARG A 118 2.14 19.03 -20.17
C ARG A 118 0.68 18.65 -20.05
N LEU A 119 -0.20 19.61 -20.34
CA LEU A 119 -1.63 19.37 -20.45
C LEU A 119 -1.93 18.47 -21.65
N PRO A 120 -2.83 17.48 -21.52
CA PRO A 120 -3.27 16.67 -22.66
C PRO A 120 -4.24 17.45 -23.58
N ALA A 121 -4.90 18.49 -23.07
CA ALA A 121 -5.77 19.43 -23.80
C ALA A 121 -5.87 20.77 -23.04
N PRO A 122 -6.29 21.89 -23.68
CA PRO A 122 -6.28 23.23 -23.07
C PRO A 122 -7.01 23.36 -21.72
N ASP A 123 -8.14 22.68 -21.55
CA ASP A 123 -8.96 22.73 -20.31
C ASP A 123 -8.81 21.47 -19.44
N ALA A 124 -7.84 20.61 -19.77
CA ALA A 124 -7.59 19.38 -19.04
C ALA A 124 -6.58 19.60 -17.91
N ILE A 125 -6.65 18.74 -16.89
CA ILE A 125 -5.56 18.60 -15.92
C ILE A 125 -4.56 17.52 -16.39
N PRO A 126 -3.25 17.66 -16.14
CA PRO A 126 -2.24 16.73 -16.63
C PRO A 126 -2.09 15.52 -15.69
N VAL A 127 -3.22 14.96 -15.25
CA VAL A 127 -3.29 14.02 -14.14
C VAL A 127 -3.95 12.72 -14.58
N MET A 128 -3.28 11.60 -14.32
CA MET A 128 -3.92 10.28 -14.34
C MET A 128 -4.14 9.84 -12.89
N ALA A 129 -5.41 9.75 -12.50
CA ALA A 129 -5.77 9.30 -11.17
C ALA A 129 -5.83 7.77 -11.09
N LYS A 130 -5.57 7.25 -9.89
CA LYS A 130 -5.67 5.83 -9.52
C LYS A 130 -6.38 5.73 -8.18
N MET A 131 -7.12 4.65 -7.98
CA MET A 131 -7.74 4.32 -6.70
C MET A 131 -7.19 3.01 -6.17
N TYR A 132 -6.88 2.97 -4.88
CA TYR A 132 -6.42 1.80 -4.15
C TYR A 132 -7.47 1.40 -3.11
N PHE A 133 -7.76 0.11 -3.07
CA PHE A 133 -8.70 -0.52 -2.16
C PHE A 133 -7.96 -1.50 -1.24
N PRO A 134 -7.98 -1.29 0.08
CA PRO A 134 -7.48 -2.27 1.03
C PRO A 134 -8.48 -3.44 1.15
N PRO A 135 -8.10 -4.68 0.78
CA PRO A 135 -9.03 -5.81 0.80
C PRO A 135 -9.37 -6.29 2.22
N CYS A 136 -8.64 -5.81 3.22
CA CYS A 136 -8.77 -6.24 4.62
C CYS A 136 -10.14 -5.95 5.26
N PHE A 137 -10.83 -4.86 4.87
CA PHE A 137 -12.17 -4.58 5.39
C PHE A 137 -13.19 -5.61 4.90
N THR A 138 -13.17 -5.94 3.62
CA THR A 138 -14.03 -6.99 3.05
C THR A 138 -13.65 -8.37 3.56
N ALA A 139 -12.34 -8.67 3.66
CA ALA A 139 -11.87 -9.91 4.26
C ALA A 139 -12.41 -10.10 5.69
N ALA A 140 -12.36 -9.04 6.52
CA ALA A 140 -12.90 -9.04 7.87
C ALA A 140 -14.44 -9.14 7.91
N ALA A 141 -15.13 -8.43 7.02
CA ALA A 141 -16.58 -8.42 6.96
C ALA A 141 -17.18 -9.76 6.50
N GLU A 142 -16.52 -10.44 5.56
CA GLU A 142 -16.99 -11.67 4.93
C GLU A 142 -16.37 -12.95 5.54
N GLY A 143 -15.38 -12.81 6.43
CA GLY A 143 -14.68 -13.95 7.03
C GLY A 143 -13.83 -14.76 6.04
N ILE A 144 -13.24 -14.08 5.04
CA ILE A 144 -12.44 -14.69 3.97
C ILE A 144 -11.00 -14.15 3.99
N THR A 145 -10.09 -14.78 3.23
CA THR A 145 -8.72 -14.28 3.07
C THR A 145 -8.70 -12.99 2.24
N ARG A 146 -7.65 -12.18 2.39
CA ARG A 146 -7.50 -10.95 1.59
C ARG A 146 -7.37 -11.24 0.09
N TRP A 147 -6.74 -12.35 -0.28
CA TRP A 147 -6.68 -12.83 -1.65
C TRP A 147 -8.06 -13.19 -2.19
N GLU A 148 -8.87 -13.93 -1.43
CA GLU A 148 -10.22 -14.26 -1.86
C GLU A 148 -11.09 -12.99 -2.02
N ALA A 149 -10.94 -12.01 -1.12
CA ALA A 149 -11.58 -10.71 -1.28
C ALA A 149 -11.14 -9.99 -2.57
N VAL A 150 -9.85 -10.02 -2.92
CA VAL A 150 -9.33 -9.51 -4.21
C VAL A 150 -9.94 -10.25 -5.39
N ARG A 151 -9.86 -11.58 -5.38
CA ARG A 151 -10.31 -12.44 -6.48
C ARG A 151 -11.81 -12.25 -6.75
N ARG A 152 -12.65 -12.32 -5.71
CA ARG A 152 -14.10 -12.06 -5.83
C ARG A 152 -14.41 -10.65 -6.30
N GLY A 153 -13.65 -9.65 -5.84
CA GLY A 153 -13.84 -8.26 -6.28
C GLY A 153 -13.57 -8.07 -7.77
N VAL A 154 -12.50 -8.70 -8.28
CA VAL A 154 -12.15 -8.64 -9.71
C VAL A 154 -13.15 -9.42 -10.56
N LEU A 155 -13.62 -10.58 -10.10
CA LEU A 155 -14.61 -11.40 -10.81
C LEU A 155 -16.00 -10.74 -10.91
N GLN A 156 -16.26 -9.68 -10.14
CA GLN A 156 -17.49 -8.88 -10.19
C GLN A 156 -17.37 -7.65 -11.11
N LEU A 157 -16.22 -7.45 -11.76
CA LEU A 157 -16.05 -6.33 -12.68
C LEU A 157 -16.98 -6.49 -13.89
N PRO A 158 -17.57 -5.39 -14.40
CA PRO A 158 -18.43 -5.45 -15.56
C PRO A 158 -17.66 -5.92 -16.80
N ASN A 159 -18.27 -6.86 -17.53
CA ASN A 159 -17.72 -7.50 -18.71
C ASN A 159 -16.35 -8.17 -18.48
N ILE A 160 -16.07 -8.69 -17.28
CA ILE A 160 -14.79 -9.34 -16.96
C ILE A 160 -14.49 -10.56 -17.85
N GLU A 161 -15.53 -11.23 -18.34
CA GLU A 161 -15.43 -12.32 -19.31
C GLU A 161 -14.78 -11.90 -20.63
N SER A 162 -14.87 -10.61 -20.99
CA SER A 162 -14.17 -10.05 -22.15
C SER A 162 -12.68 -9.81 -21.91
N GLN A 163 -12.18 -10.06 -20.69
CA GLN A 163 -10.79 -9.82 -20.27
C GLN A 163 -10.10 -11.15 -19.88
N PRO A 164 -9.90 -12.10 -20.82
CA PRO A 164 -9.39 -13.43 -20.51
C PRO A 164 -7.98 -13.42 -19.89
N ASN A 165 -7.17 -12.41 -20.21
CA ASN A 165 -5.84 -12.25 -19.61
C ASN A 165 -5.90 -11.91 -18.13
N ILE A 166 -6.91 -11.16 -17.67
CA ILE A 166 -7.11 -10.86 -16.25
C ILE A 166 -7.51 -12.13 -15.51
N LEU A 167 -8.48 -12.88 -16.06
CA LEU A 167 -8.93 -14.15 -15.49
C LEU A 167 -7.77 -15.15 -15.38
N ARG A 168 -7.00 -15.34 -16.46
CA ARG A 168 -5.82 -16.20 -16.45
C ARG A 168 -4.77 -15.74 -15.43
N SER A 169 -4.58 -14.43 -15.27
CA SER A 169 -3.66 -13.89 -14.27
C SER A 169 -4.11 -14.18 -12.83
N LEU A 170 -5.42 -14.14 -12.55
CA LEU A 170 -5.94 -14.54 -11.23
C LEU A 170 -5.69 -16.02 -10.96
N ASP A 171 -5.90 -16.88 -11.96
CA ASP A 171 -5.64 -18.32 -11.81
C ASP A 171 -4.16 -18.61 -11.62
N LEU A 172 -3.26 -17.93 -12.34
CA LEU A 172 -1.81 -18.05 -12.13
C LEU A 172 -1.37 -17.62 -10.72
N ILE A 173 -1.97 -16.56 -10.17
CA ILE A 173 -1.68 -16.15 -8.79
C ILE A 173 -2.22 -17.17 -7.79
N GLN A 174 -3.40 -17.75 -8.04
CA GLN A 174 -3.95 -18.83 -7.22
C GLN A 174 -3.06 -20.07 -7.26
N GLU A 175 -2.66 -20.52 -8.45
CA GLU A 175 -1.73 -21.64 -8.65
C GLU A 175 -0.43 -21.40 -7.86
N TYR A 176 0.12 -20.18 -7.92
CA TYR A 176 1.29 -19.81 -7.12
C TYR A 176 1.02 -19.91 -5.61
N LEU A 177 -0.10 -19.36 -5.14
CA LEU A 177 -0.48 -19.37 -3.72
C LEU A 177 -0.76 -20.78 -3.19
N ASP A 178 -1.28 -21.68 -4.03
CA ASP A 178 -1.49 -23.08 -3.66
C ASP A 178 -0.18 -23.83 -3.40
N THR A 179 0.95 -23.33 -3.92
CA THR A 179 2.30 -23.85 -3.57
C THR A 179 2.86 -23.29 -2.25
N LYS A 180 2.13 -22.40 -1.56
CA LYS A 180 2.57 -21.69 -0.34
C LYS A 180 1.72 -22.08 0.87
N PRO A 181 2.21 -21.81 2.10
CA PRO A 181 1.37 -21.89 3.29
C PRO A 181 0.11 -21.04 3.13
N LYS A 182 -1.03 -21.52 3.64
CA LYS A 182 -2.34 -20.90 3.41
C LYS A 182 -2.43 -19.45 3.90
N GLU A 183 -1.60 -19.06 4.86
CA GLU A 183 -1.50 -17.71 5.38
C GLU A 183 -1.04 -16.68 4.32
N TYR A 184 -0.37 -17.12 3.25
CA TYR A 184 0.05 -16.25 2.13
C TYR A 184 -1.15 -15.65 1.38
N GLU A 185 -2.31 -16.28 1.44
CA GLU A 185 -3.55 -15.72 0.93
C GLU A 185 -3.96 -14.42 1.66
N ASN A 186 -3.38 -14.10 2.82
CA ASN A 186 -3.54 -12.81 3.50
C ASN A 186 -2.46 -11.76 3.15
N GLY A 187 -1.57 -12.08 2.22
CA GLY A 187 -0.50 -11.20 1.73
C GLY A 187 -0.96 -9.94 0.95
N PRO A 188 -2.10 -9.94 0.22
CA PRO A 188 -2.57 -8.74 -0.46
C PRO A 188 -2.84 -7.58 0.51
N ARG A 189 -2.17 -6.45 0.27
CA ARG A 189 -2.35 -5.19 1.00
C ARG A 189 -3.27 -4.22 0.27
N TYR A 190 -3.17 -4.12 -1.06
CA TYR A 190 -4.03 -3.25 -1.88
C TYR A 190 -4.35 -3.89 -3.23
N LEU A 191 -5.56 -3.65 -3.73
CA LEU A 191 -5.91 -3.73 -5.13
C LEU A 191 -6.05 -2.32 -5.68
N ALA A 192 -5.49 -2.01 -6.85
CA ALA A 192 -5.62 -0.68 -7.44
C ALA A 192 -6.07 -0.71 -8.89
N THR A 193 -6.80 0.32 -9.30
CA THR A 193 -7.22 0.56 -10.70
C THR A 193 -6.98 2.01 -11.12
N ASP A 194 -6.95 2.25 -12.44
CA ASP A 194 -6.80 3.57 -13.06
C ASP A 194 -8.18 4.15 -13.44
N PHE A 195 -8.33 5.48 -13.49
CA PHE A 195 -9.55 6.16 -13.98
C PHE A 195 -9.50 6.40 -15.50
N VAL A 196 -9.35 5.33 -16.28
CA VAL A 196 -9.31 5.35 -17.75
C VAL A 196 -10.16 4.20 -18.29
N THR A 197 -10.45 4.21 -19.59
CA THR A 197 -11.27 3.16 -20.24
C THR A 197 -10.79 1.76 -19.87
N THR A 198 -11.73 0.82 -19.75
CA THR A 198 -11.45 -0.57 -19.29
C THR A 198 -10.42 -1.29 -20.15
N GLU A 199 -10.32 -0.95 -21.43
CA GLU A 199 -9.29 -1.43 -22.37
C GLU A 199 -7.86 -0.99 -22.00
N LYS A 200 -7.72 0.15 -21.32
CA LYS A 200 -6.43 0.76 -20.93
C LYS A 200 -6.16 0.64 -19.43
N ALA A 201 -7.20 0.44 -18.64
CA ALA A 201 -7.09 0.33 -17.19
C ALA A 201 -6.32 -0.92 -16.81
N ARG A 202 -5.59 -0.84 -15.69
CA ARG A 202 -4.81 -1.95 -15.16
C ARG A 202 -5.21 -2.22 -13.72
N LEU A 203 -5.34 -3.50 -13.38
CA LEU A 203 -5.42 -3.95 -12.00
C LEU A 203 -4.01 -4.19 -11.46
N LYS A 204 -3.70 -3.65 -10.28
CA LYS A 204 -2.43 -3.92 -9.58
C LYS A 204 -2.73 -4.51 -8.22
N ILE A 205 -2.10 -5.63 -7.90
CA ILE A 205 -2.21 -6.29 -6.60
C ILE A 205 -0.88 -6.11 -5.88
N TYR A 206 -0.91 -5.44 -4.73
CA TYR A 206 0.27 -5.19 -3.90
C TYR A 206 0.32 -6.22 -2.79
N MET A 207 1.34 -7.07 -2.76
CA MET A 207 1.53 -8.09 -1.72
C MET A 207 2.65 -7.69 -0.75
N ARG A 208 2.49 -7.91 0.56
CA ARG A 208 3.56 -7.72 1.56
C ARG A 208 3.75 -8.98 2.43
N PRO A 209 4.68 -9.90 2.08
CA PRO A 209 4.93 -11.10 2.87
C PRO A 209 6.10 -10.99 3.88
N ALA A 210 6.70 -9.82 4.12
CA ALA A 210 7.96 -9.69 4.87
C ALA A 210 7.95 -10.39 6.26
N ARG A 211 6.93 -10.12 7.08
CA ARG A 211 6.72 -10.80 8.37
C ARG A 211 6.58 -12.32 8.23
N LYS A 212 5.93 -12.77 7.16
CA LYS A 212 5.71 -14.20 6.89
C LYS A 212 6.99 -14.92 6.46
N ILE A 213 7.84 -14.27 5.67
CA ILE A 213 9.18 -14.81 5.35
C ILE A 213 9.96 -15.01 6.66
N LEU A 214 9.95 -14.01 7.54
CA LEU A 214 10.60 -14.11 8.85
C LEU A 214 9.99 -15.23 9.72
N ALA A 215 8.66 -15.37 9.77
CA ALA A 215 8.01 -16.46 10.50
C ALA A 215 8.43 -17.85 9.97
N MET A 216 8.51 -18.04 8.65
CA MET A 216 8.93 -19.31 8.07
C MET A 216 10.40 -19.64 8.37
N GLN A 217 11.29 -18.63 8.35
CA GLN A 217 12.67 -18.83 8.78
C GLN A 217 12.73 -19.25 10.25
N ARG A 218 11.89 -18.64 11.10
CA ARG A 218 11.86 -18.92 12.54
C ARG A 218 11.51 -20.38 12.77
N ASP A 219 10.46 -20.85 12.11
CA ASP A 219 9.96 -22.20 12.27
C ASP A 219 10.94 -23.27 11.75
N ALA A 220 11.87 -22.90 10.87
CA ALA A 220 12.93 -23.77 10.36
C ALA A 220 14.24 -23.71 11.19
N MET A 221 14.35 -22.76 12.13
CA MET A 221 15.55 -22.53 12.93
C MET A 221 15.53 -23.35 14.22
N THR A 222 16.69 -23.85 14.65
CA THR A 222 16.86 -24.54 15.94
C THR A 222 17.22 -23.52 17.02
N PRO A 223 16.41 -23.38 18.10
CA PRO A 223 16.71 -22.48 19.21
C PRO A 223 18.09 -22.75 19.82
N GLY A 224 18.87 -21.69 20.04
CA GLY A 224 20.22 -21.76 20.62
C GLY A 224 21.31 -22.29 19.67
N TYR A 225 20.99 -22.56 18.40
CA TYR A 225 21.96 -23.00 17.39
C TYR A 225 21.91 -22.15 16.12
N SER A 226 20.71 -21.87 15.60
CA SER A 226 20.55 -21.15 14.34
C SER A 226 20.61 -19.64 14.55
N THR A 227 21.40 -18.96 13.71
CA THR A 227 21.48 -17.50 13.64
C THR A 227 20.97 -17.01 12.29
N LEU A 228 20.07 -16.03 12.29
CA LEU A 228 19.59 -15.34 11.10
C LEU A 228 20.49 -14.12 10.81
N LEU A 229 21.06 -14.08 9.61
CA LEU A 229 21.84 -12.94 9.13
C LEU A 229 21.09 -12.23 8.01
N ILE A 230 20.75 -10.96 8.22
CA ILE A 230 20.10 -10.11 7.21
C ILE A 230 21.08 -9.02 6.80
N HIS A 231 21.49 -9.02 5.53
CA HIS A 231 22.32 -7.97 4.95
C HIS A 231 21.43 -6.97 4.19
N ASP A 232 21.33 -5.74 4.71
CA ASP A 232 20.49 -4.70 4.11
C ASP A 232 21.03 -3.29 4.39
N HIS A 233 20.44 -2.27 3.75
CA HIS A 233 20.63 -0.88 4.14
C HIS A 233 19.88 -0.61 5.47
N ILE A 234 20.61 -0.03 6.43
CA ILE A 234 20.06 0.29 7.74
C ILE A 234 20.18 1.79 7.91
N ALA A 235 19.05 2.49 7.78
CA ALA A 235 19.02 3.95 7.85
C ALA A 235 19.48 4.41 9.26
N PRO A 236 20.53 5.25 9.35
CA PRO A 236 21.01 5.77 10.63
C PRO A 236 20.01 6.81 11.17
N ARG A 237 19.82 6.81 12.49
CA ARG A 237 18.84 7.68 13.17
C ARG A 237 19.21 9.18 13.12
N ALA A 238 20.48 9.51 12.90
CA ALA A 238 20.99 10.86 12.72
C ALA A 238 22.30 10.86 11.90
N LEU A 239 22.57 11.97 11.19
CA LEU A 239 23.78 12.21 10.38
C LEU A 239 24.10 11.07 9.40
N ALA A 240 23.22 10.86 8.43
CA ALA A 240 23.43 9.86 7.38
C ALA A 240 24.67 10.19 6.53
N HIS A 241 25.47 9.15 6.24
CA HIS A 241 26.54 9.25 5.26
C HIS A 241 25.96 9.70 3.90
N PRO A 242 26.62 10.55 3.11
CA PRO A 242 26.08 11.05 1.85
C PRO A 242 25.59 9.96 0.89
N HIS A 243 26.26 8.81 0.87
CA HIS A 243 25.81 7.65 0.08
C HIS A 243 24.50 7.05 0.60
N THR A 244 24.29 6.96 1.91
CA THR A 244 23.02 6.51 2.49
C THR A 244 21.91 7.48 2.12
N THR A 245 22.16 8.78 2.25
CA THR A 245 21.19 9.82 1.83
C THR A 245 20.89 9.75 0.34
N ALA A 246 21.90 9.57 -0.52
CA ALA A 246 21.71 9.45 -1.96
C ALA A 246 20.93 8.18 -2.35
N TYR A 247 21.20 7.06 -1.66
CA TYR A 247 20.47 5.82 -1.87
C TYR A 247 19.03 5.92 -1.37
N GLU A 248 18.80 6.51 -0.20
CA GLU A 248 17.47 6.74 0.35
C GLU A 248 16.65 7.70 -0.51
N LEU A 249 17.27 8.76 -1.05
CA LEU A 249 16.67 9.60 -2.09
C LEU A 249 16.34 8.78 -3.34
N THR A 250 17.22 7.87 -3.75
CA THR A 250 16.98 6.98 -4.90
C THR A 250 15.78 6.07 -4.63
N MET A 251 15.67 5.50 -3.44
CA MET A 251 14.55 4.63 -3.06
C MET A 251 13.23 5.40 -2.94
N MET A 252 13.26 6.60 -2.36
CA MET A 252 12.12 7.50 -2.29
C MET A 252 11.63 7.91 -3.69
N VAL A 253 12.57 8.30 -4.56
CA VAL A 253 12.29 8.69 -5.94
C VAL A 253 11.76 7.49 -6.72
N MET A 254 12.55 6.41 -6.82
CA MET A 254 12.31 5.32 -7.78
C MET A 254 11.16 4.41 -7.39
N VAL A 255 10.99 4.13 -6.09
CA VAL A 255 10.04 3.12 -5.61
C VAL A 255 9.08 3.63 -4.53
N ALA A 256 9.10 4.93 -4.19
CA ALA A 256 8.36 5.46 -3.03
C ALA A 256 8.64 4.62 -1.77
N GLY A 257 9.91 4.25 -1.60
CA GLY A 257 10.40 3.44 -0.50
C GLY A 257 11.20 4.29 0.48
N THR A 258 11.15 3.91 1.75
CA THR A 258 12.07 4.39 2.79
C THR A 258 12.85 3.19 3.31
N GLU A 259 14.12 3.40 3.60
CA GLU A 259 14.96 2.37 4.21
C GLU A 259 14.59 2.19 5.69
N ARG A 260 14.67 0.94 6.17
CA ARG A 260 14.36 0.67 7.57
C ARG A 260 15.47 1.22 8.47
N THR A 261 15.09 1.93 9.51
CA THR A 261 15.99 2.27 10.61
C THR A 261 16.27 1.03 11.45
N GLU A 262 17.28 1.09 12.32
CA GLU A 262 17.53 0.05 13.32
C GLU A 262 16.29 -0.25 14.17
N ALA A 263 15.56 0.78 14.63
CA ALA A 263 14.33 0.59 15.38
C ALA A 263 13.22 -0.11 14.57
N HIS A 264 13.10 0.19 13.27
CA HIS A 264 12.15 -0.51 12.39
C HIS A 264 12.51 -2.00 12.22
N TRP A 265 13.80 -2.31 12.18
CA TRP A 265 14.29 -3.69 12.11
C TRP A 265 14.07 -4.45 13.41
N GLU A 266 14.39 -3.84 14.55
CA GLU A 266 14.12 -4.39 15.88
C GLU A 266 12.62 -4.69 16.05
N GLU A 267 11.76 -3.73 15.75
CA GLU A 267 10.30 -3.90 15.84
C GLU A 267 9.81 -5.05 14.94
N LEU A 268 10.28 -5.11 13.68
CA LEU A 268 9.88 -6.15 12.74
C LEU A 268 10.37 -7.55 13.16
N LEU A 269 11.60 -7.67 13.62
CA LEU A 269 12.18 -8.94 14.03
C LEU A 269 11.55 -9.42 15.34
N GLN A 270 11.38 -8.53 16.31
CA GLN A 270 10.68 -8.83 17.56
C GLN A 270 9.24 -9.24 17.32
N SER A 271 8.52 -8.61 16.38
CA SER A 271 7.15 -9.00 16.05
C SER A 271 7.04 -10.42 15.51
N GLU A 272 8.13 -10.99 15.00
CA GLU A 272 8.17 -12.34 14.44
C GLU A 272 8.96 -13.34 15.29
N GLY A 273 9.24 -13.02 16.56
CA GLY A 273 9.85 -13.95 17.51
C GLY A 273 11.38 -14.04 17.43
N TYR A 274 12.03 -12.97 16.96
CA TYR A 274 13.48 -12.84 16.94
C TYR A 274 13.95 -11.81 17.94
N LYS A 275 15.17 -12.01 18.43
CA LYS A 275 15.94 -11.02 19.17
C LYS A 275 17.14 -10.60 18.33
N VAL A 276 17.29 -9.30 18.09
CA VAL A 276 18.52 -8.75 17.49
C VAL A 276 19.66 -8.94 18.50
N VAL A 277 20.69 -9.67 18.10
CA VAL A 277 21.92 -9.88 18.89
C VAL A 277 22.87 -8.72 18.66
N LYS A 278 23.11 -8.39 17.39
CA LYS A 278 24.07 -7.36 17.00
C LYS A 278 23.80 -6.85 15.59
N ILE A 279 24.10 -5.57 15.36
CA ILE A 279 24.18 -5.02 14.01
C ILE A 279 25.64 -4.71 13.70
N TRP A 280 26.19 -5.47 12.76
CA TRP A 280 27.56 -5.32 12.27
C TRP A 280 27.59 -4.25 11.18
N ARG A 281 28.53 -3.31 11.32
CA ARG A 281 28.68 -2.18 10.40
C ARG A 281 30.14 -2.05 9.97
N SER A 282 30.35 -1.62 8.74
CA SER A 282 31.66 -1.27 8.22
C SER A 282 31.71 0.25 8.00
N PRO A 283 32.80 0.94 8.39
CA PRO A 283 32.96 2.35 8.04
C PRO A 283 33.11 2.59 6.52
N LEU A 284 33.31 1.52 5.74
CA LEU A 284 33.47 1.56 4.29
C LEU A 284 32.19 1.22 3.51
N ALA A 285 31.11 0.80 4.18
CA ALA A 285 29.87 0.39 3.54
C ALA A 285 28.65 1.04 4.20
N VAL A 286 27.62 1.34 3.40
CA VAL A 286 26.34 1.88 3.89
C VAL A 286 25.37 0.79 4.34
N GLN A 287 25.63 -0.45 3.94
CA GLN A 287 24.88 -1.63 4.37
C GLN A 287 25.43 -2.16 5.70
N GLY A 288 24.56 -2.83 6.46
CA GLY A 288 24.93 -3.56 7.67
C GLY A 288 24.46 -4.99 7.61
N ILE A 289 24.96 -5.81 8.54
CA ILE A 289 24.46 -7.16 8.77
C ILE A 289 23.76 -7.17 10.13
N ILE A 290 22.48 -7.48 10.12
CA ILE A 290 21.70 -7.71 11.34
C ILE A 290 21.84 -9.18 11.67
N GLU A 291 22.38 -9.45 12.85
CA GLU A 291 22.45 -10.77 13.47
C GLU A 291 21.28 -10.90 14.44
N ALA A 292 20.43 -11.90 14.23
CA ALA A 292 19.28 -12.17 15.06
C ALA A 292 19.17 -13.66 15.38
N GLU A 293 18.68 -13.96 16.57
CA GLU A 293 18.41 -15.31 17.03
C GLU A 293 16.94 -15.44 17.42
N LEU A 294 16.48 -16.67 17.65
CA LEU A 294 15.15 -16.89 18.19
C LEU A 294 15.05 -16.31 19.60
N ALA A 295 13.97 -15.56 19.86
CA ALA A 295 13.72 -14.90 21.15
C ALA A 295 13.30 -15.89 22.25
#